data_AF-A0A660MXL6-F1
#
_entry.id   AF-A0A660MXL6-F1
#
_cell.length_a   1.000
_cell.length_b   1.000
_cell.length_c   1.000
_cell.angle_alpha   90.00
_cell.angle_beta   90.00
_cell.angle_gamma   90.00
#
_symmetry.space_group_name_H-M   'P 1'
#
loop_
_entity.id
_entity.type
_entity.pdbx_description
1 polymer ?
#
loop_
_entity_poly.entity_id
_entity_poly.type
_entity_poly.pdbx_seq_one_letter_code
_entity_poly.pdbx_strand_id
1 'polypeptide(L)'
;MQAQEIEQIKNILANIEASQKKIPYLSDLEQHPVFGPIFSQLTAGEKQEVEEVIRSYILGKVESIQKTKGGQLFARFVESQSELFWKFREANDPSYQGKAFQSLGKEVEMEMFKLEGILTEKMLKQEKGLDKVVDSFYNIIYLFFPRYNEIE
;
A
#
# COMPACT_ATOMS: atom_id res chain seq x y z
N MET A 1 -11.64 6.46 -19.61
CA MET A 1 -10.82 5.30 -20.02
C MET A 1 -11.62 4.13 -20.60
N GLN A 2 -11.10 3.43 -21.61
CA GLN A 2 -11.66 2.17 -22.14
C GLN A 2 -11.24 0.97 -21.28
N ALA A 3 -12.04 -0.12 -21.30
CA ALA A 3 -11.76 -1.32 -20.49
C ALA A 3 -10.39 -1.95 -20.80
N GLN A 4 -9.96 -1.93 -22.06
CA GLN A 4 -8.67 -2.48 -22.48
C GLN A 4 -7.48 -1.70 -21.88
N GLU A 5 -7.58 -0.38 -21.80
CA GLU A 5 -6.56 0.50 -21.21
C GLU A 5 -6.46 0.28 -19.70
N ILE A 6 -7.60 0.12 -19.02
CA ILE A 6 -7.65 -0.21 -17.58
C ILE A 6 -6.91 -1.52 -17.30
N GLU A 7 -7.16 -2.57 -18.09
CA GLU A 7 -6.49 -3.86 -17.92
C GLU A 7 -4.99 -3.78 -18.24
N GLN A 8 -4.59 -2.98 -19.23
CA GLN A 8 -3.17 -2.72 -19.49
C GLN A 8 -2.49 -2.05 -18.31
N ILE A 9 -3.11 -1.01 -17.72
CA ILE A 9 -2.58 -0.35 -16.52
C ILE A 9 -2.47 -1.35 -15.38
N LYS A 10 -3.52 -2.14 -15.09
CA LYS A 10 -3.46 -3.17 -14.03
C LYS A 10 -2.33 -4.18 -14.22
N ASN A 11 -2.06 -4.59 -15.46
CA ASN A 11 -0.95 -5.48 -15.77
C ASN A 11 0.40 -4.80 -15.51
N ILE A 12 0.55 -3.52 -15.85
CA ILE A 12 1.75 -2.74 -15.52
C ILE A 12 1.91 -2.66 -13.99
N LEU A 13 0.85 -2.32 -13.25
CA LEU A 13 0.86 -2.25 -11.79
C LEU A 13 1.31 -3.59 -11.17
N ALA A 14 0.76 -4.71 -11.64
CA ALA A 14 1.10 -6.05 -11.17
C ALA A 14 2.56 -6.43 -11.45
N ASN A 15 3.09 -6.07 -12.63
CA ASN A 15 4.47 -6.32 -12.98
C ASN A 15 5.44 -5.52 -12.10
N ILE A 16 5.14 -4.24 -11.87
CA ILE A 16 5.95 -3.39 -11.00
C ILE A 16 5.89 -3.91 -9.56
N GLU A 17 4.69 -4.23 -9.05
CA GLU A 17 4.53 -4.83 -7.72
C GLU A 17 5.35 -6.12 -7.57
N ALA A 18 5.29 -7.02 -8.55
CA ALA A 18 6.03 -8.27 -8.49
C ALA A 18 7.55 -8.06 -8.43
N SER A 19 8.06 -7.03 -9.12
CA SER A 19 9.49 -6.71 -9.20
C SER A 19 10.00 -5.91 -7.99
N GLN A 20 9.23 -4.96 -7.49
CA GLN A 20 9.65 -4.02 -6.44
C GLN A 20 9.09 -4.36 -5.05
N LYS A 21 8.17 -5.33 -4.96
CA LYS A 21 7.49 -5.74 -3.71
C LYS A 21 6.74 -4.61 -3.01
N LYS A 22 6.27 -3.61 -3.76
CA LYS A 22 5.40 -2.51 -3.31
C LYS A 22 4.29 -2.25 -4.32
N ILE A 23 3.13 -1.78 -3.88
CA ILE A 23 2.09 -1.31 -4.80
C ILE A 23 2.52 0.04 -5.37
N PRO A 24 2.68 0.17 -6.70
CA PRO A 24 3.22 1.38 -7.31
C PRO A 24 2.30 2.60 -7.17
N TYR A 25 2.93 3.76 -7.25
CA TYR A 25 2.32 5.08 -7.29
C TYR A 25 2.21 5.57 -8.73
N LEU A 26 1.45 6.64 -8.98
CA LEU A 26 1.49 7.31 -10.28
C LEU A 26 2.91 7.82 -10.58
N SER A 27 3.62 8.34 -9.58
CA SER A 27 5.01 8.78 -9.71
C SER A 27 5.96 7.66 -10.15
N ASP A 28 5.74 6.42 -9.68
CA ASP A 28 6.50 5.24 -10.14
C ASP A 28 6.24 4.95 -11.62
N LEU A 29 5.00 5.12 -12.09
CA LEU A 29 4.64 4.94 -13.50
C LEU A 29 5.30 6.00 -14.38
N GLU A 30 5.28 7.26 -13.95
CA GLU A 30 5.91 8.39 -14.65
C GLU A 30 7.43 8.27 -14.73
N GLN A 31 8.07 7.67 -13.72
CA GLN A 31 9.51 7.45 -13.67
C GLN A 31 9.96 6.14 -14.31
N HIS A 32 9.02 5.28 -14.75
CA HIS A 32 9.35 3.98 -15.29
C HIS A 32 10.11 4.10 -16.63
N PRO A 33 11.23 3.39 -16.85
CA PRO A 33 12.06 3.56 -18.05
C PRO A 33 11.33 3.31 -19.38
N VAL A 34 10.32 2.42 -19.37
CA VAL A 34 9.58 2.01 -20.58
C VAL A 34 8.27 2.78 -20.75
N PHE A 35 7.55 3.04 -19.66
CA PHE A 35 6.19 3.59 -19.71
C PHE A 35 6.11 5.04 -19.23
N GLY A 36 7.16 5.54 -18.57
CA GLY A 36 7.25 6.90 -18.05
C GLY A 36 6.89 7.97 -19.07
N PRO A 37 7.43 7.94 -20.30
CA PRO A 37 7.06 8.93 -21.32
C PRO A 37 5.57 8.99 -21.62
N ILE A 38 4.84 7.87 -21.49
CA ILE A 38 3.39 7.82 -21.70
C ILE A 38 2.67 8.48 -20.53
N PHE A 39 2.98 8.05 -19.29
CA PHE A 39 2.30 8.54 -18.09
C PHE A 39 2.62 10.01 -17.77
N SER A 40 3.85 10.47 -18.02
CA SER A 40 4.25 11.85 -17.78
C SER A 40 3.58 12.86 -18.71
N GLN A 41 3.17 12.43 -19.92
CA GLN A 41 2.53 13.28 -20.93
C GLN A 41 1.01 13.36 -20.78
N LEU A 42 0.41 12.55 -19.90
CA LEU A 42 -1.02 12.58 -19.63
C LEU A 42 -1.44 13.96 -19.11
N THR A 43 -2.63 14.39 -19.52
CA THR A 43 -3.31 15.55 -18.94
C THR A 43 -3.68 15.29 -17.48
N ALA A 44 -3.99 16.36 -16.74
CA ALA A 44 -4.41 16.22 -15.34
C ALA A 44 -5.64 15.32 -15.17
N GLY A 45 -6.61 15.38 -16.10
CA GLY A 45 -7.79 14.52 -16.09
C GLY A 45 -7.45 13.04 -16.32
N GLU A 46 -6.58 12.74 -17.28
CA GLU A 46 -6.13 11.38 -17.54
C GLU A 46 -5.30 10.81 -16.38
N LYS A 47 -4.47 11.63 -15.73
CA LYS A 47 -3.75 11.22 -14.52
C LYS A 47 -4.71 10.85 -13.39
N GLN A 48 -5.78 11.62 -13.21
CA GLN A 48 -6.83 11.28 -12.25
C GLN A 48 -7.49 9.95 -12.59
N GLU A 49 -7.79 9.67 -13.87
CA GLU A 49 -8.34 8.35 -14.25
C GLU A 49 -7.35 7.21 -13.92
N VAL A 50 -6.04 7.40 -14.12
CA VAL A 50 -5.02 6.41 -13.75
C VAL A 50 -4.95 6.22 -12.23
N GLU A 51 -5.04 7.30 -11.45
CA GLU A 51 -5.10 7.22 -9.98
C GLU A 51 -6.32 6.45 -9.49
N GLU A 52 -7.48 6.57 -10.15
CA GLU A 52 -8.67 5.78 -9.84
C GLU A 52 -8.46 4.28 -10.13
N VAL A 53 -7.73 3.94 -11.19
CA VAL A 53 -7.32 2.56 -11.48
C VAL A 53 -6.38 2.03 -10.38
N ILE A 54 -5.40 2.84 -9.94
CA ILE A 54 -4.50 2.48 -8.84
C ILE A 54 -5.28 2.29 -7.53
N ARG A 55 -6.23 3.17 -7.21
CA ARG A 55 -7.10 3.04 -6.03
C ARG A 55 -7.90 1.75 -6.06
N SER A 56 -8.51 1.44 -7.20
CA SER A 56 -9.26 0.19 -7.39
C SER A 56 -8.34 -1.04 -7.25
N TYR A 57 -7.11 -0.95 -7.75
CA TYR A 57 -6.10 -1.99 -7.59
C TYR A 57 -5.71 -2.20 -6.12
N ILE A 58 -5.49 -1.13 -5.37
CA ILE A 58 -5.21 -1.16 -3.92
C ILE A 58 -6.34 -1.85 -3.17
N LEU A 59 -7.61 -1.51 -3.44
CA LEU A 59 -8.75 -2.14 -2.78
C LEU A 59 -8.84 -3.64 -3.11
N GLY A 60 -8.66 -4.03 -4.37
CA GLY A 60 -8.58 -5.45 -4.75
C GLY A 60 -7.43 -6.19 -4.05
N LYS A 61 -6.30 -5.52 -3.81
CA LYS A 61 -5.19 -6.09 -3.03
C LYS A 61 -5.57 -6.29 -1.57
N VAL A 62 -6.22 -5.30 -0.94
CA VAL A 62 -6.73 -5.41 0.44
C VAL A 62 -7.68 -6.60 0.60
N GLU A 63 -8.56 -6.87 -0.37
CA GLU A 63 -9.41 -8.06 -0.36
C GLU A 63 -8.61 -9.37 -0.47
N SER A 64 -7.62 -9.41 -1.36
CA SER A 64 -6.86 -10.63 -1.66
C SER A 64 -5.99 -11.13 -0.50
N ILE A 65 -5.54 -10.23 0.39
CA ILE A 65 -4.64 -10.55 1.50
C ILE A 65 -5.36 -11.06 2.76
N GLN A 66 -6.69 -11.00 2.81
CA GLN A 66 -7.50 -11.40 3.98
C GLN A 66 -7.50 -12.90 4.28
N LYS A 67 -6.74 -13.69 3.52
CA LYS A 67 -6.53 -15.14 3.77
C LYS A 67 -5.75 -15.41 5.06
N THR A 68 -5.00 -14.42 5.55
CA THR A 68 -4.23 -14.53 6.81
C THR A 68 -4.83 -13.67 7.90
N LYS A 69 -4.53 -13.98 9.17
CA LYS A 69 -4.99 -13.16 10.29
C LYS A 69 -4.45 -11.72 10.22
N GLY A 70 -3.17 -11.57 9.86
CA GLY A 70 -2.55 -10.26 9.65
C GLY A 70 -3.25 -9.45 8.56
N GLY A 71 -3.55 -10.09 7.42
CA GLY A 71 -4.28 -9.44 6.33
C GLY A 71 -5.72 -9.05 6.70
N GLN A 72 -6.42 -9.86 7.50
CA GLN A 72 -7.74 -9.50 8.03
C GLN A 72 -7.69 -8.28 8.95
N LEU A 73 -6.66 -8.19 9.81
CA LEU A 73 -6.50 -7.05 10.70
C LEU A 73 -6.12 -5.79 9.92
N PHE A 74 -5.22 -5.91 8.94
CA PHE A 74 -4.88 -4.81 8.05
C PHE A 74 -6.11 -4.31 7.27
N ALA A 75 -6.91 -5.22 6.71
CA ALA A 75 -8.15 -4.83 6.02
C ALA A 75 -9.14 -4.10 6.93
N ARG A 76 -9.26 -4.51 8.21
CA ARG A 76 -10.06 -3.76 9.19
C ARG A 76 -9.51 -2.36 9.44
N PHE A 77 -8.20 -2.19 9.49
CA PHE A 77 -7.60 -0.85 9.58
C PHE A 77 -7.95 0.01 8.37
N VAL A 78 -7.87 -0.53 7.15
CA VAL A 78 -8.28 0.18 5.92
C VAL A 78 -9.74 0.61 5.99
N GLU A 79 -10.62 -0.24 6.55
CA GLU A 79 -12.05 0.07 6.71
C GLU A 79 -12.30 1.10 7.81
N SER A 80 -11.78 0.87 9.01
CA SER A 80 -12.08 1.69 10.20
C SER A 80 -11.31 3.01 10.25
N GLN A 81 -10.13 3.07 9.63
CA GLN A 81 -9.24 4.23 9.59
C GLN A 81 -8.99 4.65 8.13
N SER A 82 -10.02 4.59 7.28
CA SER A 82 -9.92 4.82 5.83
C SER A 82 -9.25 6.16 5.47
N GLU A 83 -9.62 7.25 6.16
CA GLU A 83 -9.01 8.56 5.91
C GLU A 83 -7.50 8.56 6.23
N LEU A 84 -7.10 7.97 7.36
CA LEU A 84 -5.70 7.85 7.75
C LEU A 84 -4.93 6.97 6.77
N PHE A 85 -5.51 5.84 6.36
CA PHE A 85 -4.92 4.95 5.36
C PHE A 85 -4.62 5.70 4.05
N TRP A 86 -5.60 6.41 3.50
CA TRP A 86 -5.43 7.10 2.22
C TRP A 86 -4.48 8.30 2.32
N LYS A 87 -4.58 9.11 3.37
CA LYS A 87 -3.64 10.23 3.60
C LYS A 87 -2.21 9.76 3.78
N PHE A 88 -2.02 8.70 4.56
CA PHE A 88 -0.68 8.15 4.73
C PHE A 88 -0.19 7.47 3.44
N ARG A 89 -1.08 6.80 2.69
CA ARG A 89 -0.74 6.22 1.38
C ARG A 89 -0.24 7.29 0.42
N GLU A 90 -0.86 8.46 0.38
CA GLU A 90 -0.39 9.62 -0.40
C GLU A 90 0.95 10.13 0.11
N ALA A 91 1.08 10.35 1.43
CA ALA A 91 2.31 10.86 2.03
C ALA A 91 3.52 9.92 1.84
N ASN A 92 3.26 8.62 1.68
CA ASN A 92 4.27 7.59 1.47
C ASN A 92 4.77 7.51 0.00
N ASP A 93 4.25 8.35 -0.90
CA ASP A 93 4.83 8.54 -2.24
C ASP A 93 6.23 9.19 -2.12
N PRO A 94 7.27 8.68 -2.80
CA PRO A 94 8.59 9.32 -2.82
C PRO A 94 8.59 10.76 -3.37
N SER A 95 7.63 11.09 -4.24
CA SER A 95 7.46 12.44 -4.79
C SER A 95 6.66 13.37 -3.87
N TYR A 96 6.12 12.88 -2.75
CA TYR A 96 5.35 13.68 -1.82
C TYR A 96 6.18 14.83 -1.24
N GLN A 97 5.71 16.07 -1.40
CA GLN A 97 6.39 17.28 -0.94
C GLN A 97 5.80 17.85 0.36
N GLY A 98 4.77 17.21 0.93
CA GLY A 98 4.13 17.69 2.15
C GLY A 98 4.91 17.33 3.41
N LYS A 99 4.54 17.98 4.52
CA LYS A 99 5.18 17.79 5.84
C LYS A 99 4.48 16.75 6.72
N ALA A 100 3.36 16.19 6.25
CA ALA A 100 2.50 15.33 7.06
C ALA A 100 3.01 13.88 7.17
N PHE A 101 4.07 13.50 6.45
CA PHE A 101 4.58 12.13 6.45
C PHE A 101 4.87 11.61 7.86
N GLN A 102 5.63 12.37 8.67
CA GLN A 102 5.98 11.94 10.02
C GLN A 102 4.77 11.88 10.95
N SER A 103 3.90 12.89 10.92
CA SER A 103 2.72 12.92 11.80
C SER A 103 1.72 11.81 11.48
N LEU A 104 1.40 11.61 10.19
CA LEU A 104 0.53 10.54 9.73
C LEU A 104 1.18 9.17 9.97
N GLY A 105 2.49 9.07 9.75
CA GLY A 105 3.27 7.87 10.00
C GLY A 105 3.14 7.41 11.45
N LYS A 106 3.29 8.32 12.42
CA LYS A 106 3.13 7.99 13.85
C LYS A 106 1.73 7.49 14.19
N GLU A 107 0.69 8.09 13.59
CA GLU A 107 -0.68 7.60 13.77
C GLU A 107 -0.86 6.19 13.23
N VAL A 108 -0.29 5.89 12.04
CA VAL A 108 -0.30 4.55 11.46
C VAL A 108 0.53 3.57 12.30
N GLU A 109 1.70 3.95 12.80
CA GLU A 109 2.53 3.11 13.69
C GLU A 109 1.76 2.69 14.93
N MET A 110 1.03 3.61 15.56
CA MET A 110 0.19 3.28 16.71
C MET A 110 -0.91 2.28 16.36
N GLU A 111 -1.56 2.40 15.21
CA GLU A 111 -2.55 1.42 14.77
C GLU A 111 -1.91 0.06 14.47
N MET A 112 -0.78 0.02 13.76
CA MET A 112 -0.08 -1.23 13.44
C MET A 112 0.42 -1.93 14.71
N PHE A 113 0.92 -1.18 15.70
CA PHE A 113 1.33 -1.73 16.99
C PHE A 113 0.16 -2.40 17.75
N LYS A 114 -1.03 -1.78 17.75
CA LYS A 114 -2.24 -2.39 18.33
C LYS A 114 -2.60 -3.70 17.62
N LEU A 115 -2.52 -3.72 16.28
CA LEU A 115 -2.84 -4.90 15.49
C LEU A 115 -1.81 -6.02 15.70
N GLU A 116 -0.53 -5.69 15.79
CA GLU A 116 0.54 -6.62 16.15
C GLU A 116 0.30 -7.22 17.55
N GLY A 117 -0.08 -6.40 18.54
CA GLY A 117 -0.49 -6.89 19.86
C GLY A 117 -1.61 -7.93 19.79
N ILE A 118 -2.64 -7.68 18.98
CA ILE A 118 -3.74 -8.64 18.77
C ILE A 118 -3.26 -9.94 18.09
N LEU A 119 -2.29 -9.86 17.18
CA LEU A 119 -1.68 -11.03 16.55
C LEU A 119 -0.88 -11.85 17.56
N THR A 120 -0.02 -11.18 18.32
CA THR A 120 0.95 -11.81 19.20
C THR A 120 0.31 -12.36 20.48
N GLU A 121 -0.65 -11.67 21.09
CA GLU A 121 -1.38 -12.16 22.29
C GLU A 121 -2.07 -13.50 22.05
N LYS A 122 -2.63 -13.71 20.85
CA LYS A 122 -3.27 -14.98 20.49
C LYS A 122 -2.26 -16.10 20.28
N MET A 123 -1.00 -15.76 19.98
CA MET A 123 0.08 -16.69 19.68
C MET A 123 1.05 -16.90 20.83
N LEU A 124 0.99 -16.13 21.92
CA LEU A 124 1.74 -16.38 23.15
C LEU A 124 1.49 -17.78 23.74
N LYS A 125 0.39 -18.44 23.37
CA LYS A 125 0.09 -19.83 23.75
C LYS A 125 0.75 -20.89 22.83
N GLN A 126 1.39 -20.46 21.75
CA GLN A 126 2.02 -21.27 20.70
C GLN A 126 3.42 -20.69 20.41
N GLU A 127 4.41 -20.99 21.27
CA GLU A 127 5.76 -20.38 21.25
C GLU A 127 6.54 -20.50 19.92
N LYS A 128 6.13 -21.37 18.98
CA LYS A 128 6.83 -21.56 17.71
C LYS A 128 6.19 -20.77 16.58
N GLY A 129 6.97 -19.88 15.97
CA GLY A 129 6.62 -19.21 14.70
C GLY A 129 6.07 -17.79 14.82
N LEU A 130 6.13 -17.19 16.01
CA LEU A 130 5.70 -15.80 16.25
C LEU A 130 6.42 -14.81 15.33
N ASP A 131 7.75 -14.91 15.22
CA ASP A 131 8.56 -14.02 14.37
C ASP A 131 8.08 -14.05 12.92
N LYS A 132 7.81 -15.23 12.37
CA LYS A 132 7.32 -15.37 10.99
C LYS A 132 5.96 -14.70 10.78
N VAL A 133 5.11 -14.69 11.80
CA VAL A 133 3.77 -14.07 11.73
C VAL A 133 3.90 -12.55 11.78
N VAL A 134 4.78 -12.03 12.63
CA VAL A 134 5.09 -10.59 12.70
C VAL A 134 5.75 -10.13 11.39
N ASP A 135 6.75 -10.85 10.89
CA ASP A 135 7.40 -10.55 9.61
C ASP A 135 6.39 -10.53 8.46
N SER A 136 5.50 -11.53 8.41
CA SER A 136 4.45 -11.60 7.39
C SER A 136 3.47 -10.43 7.47
N PHE A 137 3.18 -9.94 8.69
CA PHE A 137 2.33 -8.78 8.89
C PHE A 137 3.01 -7.49 8.40
N TYR A 138 4.29 -7.29 8.73
CA TYR A 138 5.03 -6.12 8.24
C TYR A 138 5.29 -6.18 6.73
N ASN A 139 5.44 -7.35 6.13
CA ASN A 139 5.48 -7.49 4.67
C ASN A 139 4.19 -6.97 4.00
N ILE A 140 3.03 -7.13 4.66
CA ILE A 140 1.78 -6.49 4.20
C ILE A 140 1.90 -4.98 4.34
N ILE A 141 2.35 -4.47 5.48
CA ILE A 141 2.47 -3.02 5.71
C ILE A 141 3.37 -2.37 4.65
N TYR A 142 4.58 -2.92 4.42
CA TYR A 142 5.54 -2.42 3.43
C TYR A 142 5.03 -2.51 1.98
N LEU A 143 4.13 -3.46 1.68
CA LEU A 143 3.51 -3.54 0.37
C LEU A 143 2.68 -2.28 0.06
N PHE A 144 1.97 -1.72 1.05
CA PHE A 144 1.16 -0.51 0.90
C PHE A 144 1.93 0.78 1.24
N PHE A 145 2.89 0.70 2.15
CA PHE A 145 3.66 1.81 2.69
C PHE A 145 5.17 1.52 2.61
N PRO A 146 5.78 1.56 1.42
CA PRO A 146 7.19 1.21 1.23
C PRO A 146 8.17 2.04 2.08
N ARG A 147 7.81 3.28 2.42
CA ARG A 147 8.62 4.19 3.25
C ARG A 147 8.33 4.07 4.74
N TYR A 148 7.57 3.08 5.19
CA TYR A 148 7.14 2.94 6.59
C TYR A 148 8.31 2.90 7.59
N ASN A 149 9.48 2.39 7.19
CA ASN A 149 10.68 2.36 8.01
C ASN A 149 11.42 3.72 8.09
N GLU A 150 10.96 4.75 7.37
CA GLU A 150 11.51 6.11 7.41
C GLU A 150 10.82 7.01 8.45
N ILE A 151 9.86 6.46 9.21
CA ILE A 151 9.19 7.18 10.29
C ILE A 151 10.16 7.31 11.47
N GLU A 152 10.33 8.53 11.98
CA GLU A 152 11.27 8.88 13.07
C GLU A 152 10.62 8.80 14.44
#